data_AF-A0A0C9V0U5-F1
#
_entry.id   AF-A0A0C9V0U5-F1
#
_cell.length_a   1.000
_cell.length_b   1.000
_cell.length_c   1.000
_cell.angle_alpha   90.00
_cell.angle_beta   90.00
_cell.angle_gamma   90.00
#
_symmetry.space_group_name_H-M   'P 1'
#
loop_
_entity.id
_entity.type
_entity.pdbx_description
1 polymer ?
#
loop_
_entity_poly.entity_id
_entity_poly.type
_entity_poly.pdbx_seq_one_letter_code
_entity_poly.pdbx_strand_id
1 'polypeptide(L)' 'MEIVWLVPKFHLASHIDGCADKFSFNWTANVGRTCGEIVESNWASLNLPCRGTP' A
#
# COMPACT_ATOMS: atom_id res chain seq x y z
N MET A 1 21.46 6.03 12.11
CA MET A 1 20.36 5.16 11.63
C MET A 1 19.13 6.02 11.59
N GLU A 2 18.51 6.16 10.42
CA GLU A 2 17.30 6.97 10.22
C GLU A 2 16.10 6.02 10.12
N ILE A 3 15.02 6.35 10.83
CA ILE A 3 13.77 5.58 10.78
C ILE A 3 12.85 6.26 9.77
N VAL A 4 12.47 5.53 8.74
CA VAL A 4 11.53 5.99 7.71
C VAL A 4 10.22 5.23 7.86
N TRP A 5 9.12 5.96 7.98
CA TRP A 5 7.78 5.41 8.08
C TRP A 5 7.15 5.37 6.69
N LEU A 6 6.59 4.24 6.30
CA LEU A 6 5.99 4.02 4.99
C LEU A 6 4.56 3.50 5.15
N VAL A 7 3.74 3.72 4.12
CA VAL A 7 2.31 3.37 4.11
C VAL A 7 2.07 2.27 3.07
N PRO A 8 1.30 1.21 3.44
CA PRO A 8 0.86 0.21 2.48
C PRO A 8 0.14 0.80 1.27
N LYS A 9 0.50 0.34 0.07
CA LYS A 9 -0.09 0.68 -1.24
C LYS A 9 -1.63 0.74 -1.27
N PHE A 10 -2.34 -0.20 -0.66
CA PHE A 10 -3.81 -0.23 -0.63
C PHE A 10 -4.36 0.93 0.21
N HIS A 11 -3.71 1.21 1.33
CA HIS A 11 -4.14 2.25 2.26
C HIS A 11 -3.78 3.66 1.74
N LEU A 12 -2.72 3.76 0.92
CA LEU A 12 -2.27 5.00 0.30
C LEU A 12 -3.36 5.71 -0.53
N ALA A 13 -4.28 4.97 -1.14
CA ALA A 13 -5.39 5.55 -1.91
C ALA A 13 -6.42 6.30 -1.05
N SER A 14 -6.46 6.05 0.26
CA SER A 14 -7.37 6.71 1.21
C SER A 14 -6.72 7.90 1.93
N HIS A 15 -5.46 8.22 1.61
CA HIS A 15 -4.73 9.34 2.19
C HIS A 15 -4.91 10.62 1.38
N ILE A 16 -4.43 11.73 1.93
CA ILE A 16 -4.39 13.02 1.24
C ILE A 16 -3.43 12.99 0.05
N ASP A 17 -3.63 13.93 -0.88
CA ASP A 17 -2.77 14.10 -2.05
C ASP A 17 -1.29 14.30 -1.68
N GLY A 18 -0.40 13.68 -2.46
CA GLY A 18 1.06 13.71 -2.25
C GLY A 18 1.60 12.74 -1.19
N CYS A 19 0.72 12.00 -0.50
CA CYS A 19 1.15 10.94 0.43
C CYS A 19 1.79 9.75 -0.33
N ALA A 20 1.24 9.40 -1.49
CA ALA A 20 1.72 8.32 -2.35
C ALA A 20 3.16 8.51 -2.83
N ASP A 21 3.58 9.75 -3.10
CA ASP A 21 4.92 10.01 -3.60
C ASP A 21 5.97 9.98 -2.48
N LYS A 22 5.56 10.32 -1.25
CA LYS A 22 6.46 10.48 -0.10
C LYS A 22 6.62 9.22 0.75
N PHE A 23 5.57 8.40 0.86
CA PHE A 23 5.52 7.30 1.83
C PHE A 23 5.30 5.93 1.19
N SER A 24 5.44 5.83 -0.12
CA SER A 24 5.27 4.57 -0.84
C SER A 24 6.51 3.70 -0.78
N PHE A 25 6.30 2.41 -0.50
CA PHE A 25 7.32 1.38 -0.64
C PHE A 25 7.85 1.24 -2.08
N ASN A 26 7.09 1.69 -3.10
CA ASN A 26 7.58 1.64 -4.49
C ASN A 26 8.62 2.71 -4.80
N TRP A 27 8.61 3.83 -4.08
CA TRP A 27 9.48 4.98 -4.34
C TRP A 27 10.61 5.12 -3.31
N THR A 28 10.60 4.28 -2.27
CA THR A 28 11.63 4.29 -1.24
C THR A 28 12.78 3.36 -1.61
N ALA A 29 14.01 3.87 -1.56
CA ALA A 29 15.19 3.05 -1.85
C ALA A 29 15.46 2.05 -0.72
N ASN A 30 16.09 0.92 -1.06
CA ASN A 30 16.56 -0.08 -0.10
C ASN A 30 15.46 -0.75 0.76
N VAL A 31 14.21 -0.76 0.30
CA VAL A 31 13.12 -1.56 0.90
C VAL A 31 12.71 -2.70 -0.04
N GLY A 32 12.38 -3.84 0.55
CA GLY A 32 11.91 -5.00 -0.21
C GLY A 32 10.50 -4.77 -0.74
N ARG A 33 10.24 -5.20 -1.98
CA ARG A 33 8.87 -5.28 -2.50
C ARG A 33 8.28 -6.63 -2.15
N THR A 34 7.21 -6.63 -1.36
CA THR A 34 6.42 -7.84 -1.11
C THR A 34 5.26 -7.88 -2.10
N CYS A 35 5.01 -9.05 -2.70
CA CYS A 35 3.84 -9.27 -3.53
C CYS A 35 2.60 -9.34 -2.65
N GLY A 36 1.87 -8.22 -2.56
CA GLY A 36 0.70 -8.10 -1.69
C GLY A 36 1.13 -8.07 -0.23
N GLU A 37 1.34 -6.87 0.30
CA GLU A 37 1.62 -6.70 1.72
C GLU A 37 0.52 -7.45 2.51
N ILE A 38 0.86 -8.26 3.52
CA ILE A 38 -0.06 -9.26 4.10
C ILE A 38 -1.41 -8.65 4.51
N VAL A 39 -1.39 -7.41 5.02
CA VAL A 39 -2.59 -6.62 5.34
C VAL A 39 -3.42 -6.35 4.10
N GLU A 40 -2.80 -5.94 3.00
CA GLU A 40 -3.46 -5.65 1.72
C GLU A 40 -4.06 -6.89 1.08
N SER A 41 -3.36 -8.03 1.13
CA SER A 41 -3.87 -9.28 0.57
C SER A 41 -5.13 -9.74 1.30
N ASN A 42 -5.15 -9.64 2.64
CA ASN A 42 -6.33 -9.91 3.45
C ASN A 42 -7.45 -8.87 3.22
N TRP A 43 -7.13 -7.58 3.16
CA TRP A 43 -8.14 -6.56 2.94
C TRP A 43 -8.74 -6.61 1.54
N ALA A 44 -7.92 -6.92 0.53
CA ALA A 44 -8.40 -7.11 -0.82
C ALA A 44 -9.36 -8.30 -0.91
N SER A 45 -9.09 -9.41 -0.22
CA SER A 45 -10.02 -10.56 -0.17
C SER A 45 -11.28 -10.27 0.65
N LEU A 46 -11.25 -9.39 1.64
CA LEU A 46 -12.46 -8.96 2.36
C LEU A 46 -13.31 -7.98 1.55
N ASN A 47 -12.69 -7.17 0.68
CA ASN A 47 -13.39 -6.27 -0.24
C ASN A 47 -13.87 -6.95 -1.54
N LEU A 48 -14.08 -8.28 -1.54
CA LEU A 48 -14.57 -9.04 -2.69
C LEU A 48 -15.85 -8.47 -3.38
N PRO A 49 -16.81 -7.80 -2.69
CA PRO A 49 -17.95 -7.19 -3.37
C PRO A 49 -17.61 -5.98 -4.24
N CYS A 50 -16.47 -5.30 -4.00
CA CYS A 50 -16.09 -4.06 -4.69
C CYS A 50 -15.20 -4.30 -5.92
N ARG A 51 -14.77 -5.54 -6.17
CA ARG A 51 -14.24 -5.94 -7.47
C ARG A 51 -15.44 -6.36 -8.30
N GLY A 52 -16.03 -5.39 -9.00
CA GLY A 52 -17.07 -5.64 -9.99
C GLY A 52 -16.68 -6.85 -10.84
N THR A 53 -17.33 -7.98 -10.57
CA THR A 53 -17.46 -9.03 -11.54
C THR A 53 -18.34 -8.47 -12.66
N PRO A 54 -18.09 -8.82 -13.94
CA PRO A 54 -19.18 -8.88 -14.88
C PRO A 54 -20.31 -9.79 -14.33
#